data_AF-A0A4C1XDS2-F1
#
_entry.id   AF-A0A4C1XDS2-F1
#
_cell.length_a   1.000
_cell.length_b   1.000
_cell.length_c   1.000
_cell.angle_alpha   90.00
_cell.angle_beta   90.00
_cell.angle_gamma   90.00
#
_symmetry.space_group_name_H-M   'P 1'
#
loop_
_entity.id
_entity.type
_entity.pdbx_description
1 polymer ?
#
loop_
_entity_poly.entity_id
_entity_poly.type
_entity_poly.pdbx_seq_one_letter_code
_entity_poly.pdbx_strand_id
1 'polypeptide(L)'
;MRRVALNVRCIETLQSLNSHHRPLLLRVGPPDGEQPPKNKIITSWRNVSLLLEETDTRILNNIPVNIETTDEINYVIGALTNHIATVVENSSKEVPATDSRQKLSKDVRVLLRAKNAAMRRANAYPTCENSSCARGLQRKVKAWIQEFKNDKWSIFMEEITPRHQSYWKLAKALKSDGHLPTSALRKPDNSFAVEEREKAECVADRVEQQCPNNSIHDTALSHRIEVEVRMKISLEPKDDLAPVSVDKI
;
A
#
# COMPACT_ATOMS: atom_id res chain seq x y z
N MET A 1 -28.72 -16.89 -2.14
CA MET A 1 -29.39 -15.67 -1.65
C MET A 1 -29.32 -15.67 -0.12
N ARG A 2 -28.67 -14.68 0.52
CA ARG A 2 -28.67 -14.57 2.00
C ARG A 2 -30.03 -14.03 2.42
N ARG A 3 -30.73 -14.72 3.34
CA ARG A 3 -31.95 -14.21 3.97
C ARG A 3 -31.55 -12.99 4.82
N VAL A 4 -31.87 -11.79 4.35
CA VAL A 4 -31.72 -10.57 5.14
C VAL A 4 -33.04 -10.35 5.85
N ALA A 5 -33.05 -10.49 7.17
CA ALA A 5 -34.18 -10.10 8.00
C ALA A 5 -34.24 -8.56 8.03
N LEU A 6 -35.23 -7.97 7.37
CA LEU A 6 -35.48 -6.53 7.39
C LEU A 6 -36.57 -6.24 8.42
N ASN A 7 -36.26 -5.43 9.42
CA ASN A 7 -37.22 -5.00 10.43
C ASN A 7 -37.90 -3.69 9.98
N VAL A 8 -39.20 -3.75 9.73
CA VAL A 8 -40.01 -2.61 9.32
C VAL A 8 -40.41 -1.81 10.56
N ARG A 9 -39.89 -0.59 10.69
CA ARG A 9 -40.16 0.29 11.84
C ARG A 9 -41.46 1.07 11.68
N CYS A 10 -41.72 1.61 10.49
CA CYS A 10 -43.00 2.24 10.19
C CYS A 10 -43.35 2.17 8.70
N ILE A 11 -44.65 2.18 8.42
CA ILE A 11 -45.23 2.35 7.08
C ILE A 11 -46.09 3.60 7.14
N GLU A 12 -45.69 4.65 6.44
CA GLU A 12 -46.42 5.91 6.38
C GLU A 12 -47.02 6.09 4.99
N THR A 13 -48.27 6.55 4.92
CA THR A 13 -48.88 6.92 3.64
C THR A 13 -48.51 8.36 3.32
N LEU A 14 -47.84 8.58 2.20
CA LEU A 14 -47.55 9.93 1.73
C LEU A 14 -48.78 10.46 0.98
N GLN A 15 -49.44 11.47 1.54
CA GLN A 15 -50.52 12.18 0.85
C GLN A 15 -49.91 13.12 -0.20
N SER A 16 -49.86 12.65 -1.43
CA SER A 16 -49.59 13.49 -2.60
C SER A 16 -50.93 13.85 -3.24
N LEU A 17 -51.30 15.13 -3.23
CA LEU A 17 -52.56 15.63 -3.79
C LEU A 17 -52.64 15.53 -5.33
N ASN A 18 -51.55 15.11 -5.98
CA ASN A 18 -51.36 15.21 -7.43
C ASN A 18 -51.24 13.83 -8.10
N SER A 19 -51.37 12.75 -7.33
CA SER A 19 -51.21 11.37 -7.80
C SER A 19 -52.44 10.55 -7.45
N HIS A 20 -52.98 9.82 -8.42
CA HIS A 20 -54.04 8.83 -8.17
C HIS A 20 -53.52 7.57 -7.44
N HIS A 21 -52.21 7.48 -7.19
CA HIS A 21 -51.59 6.43 -6.39
C HIS A 21 -51.25 6.96 -5.00
N ARG A 22 -51.46 6.15 -3.95
CA ARG A 22 -51.06 6.44 -2.58
C ARG A 22 -49.66 5.86 -2.31
N PRO A 23 -48.57 6.63 -2.45
CA PRO A 23 -47.24 6.14 -2.14
C PRO A 23 -47.12 5.78 -0.65
N LEU A 24 -46.47 4.65 -0.37
CA LEU A 24 -46.12 4.20 0.98
C LEU A 24 -44.63 4.45 1.22
N LEU A 25 -44.31 5.11 2.33
CA LEU A 25 -42.95 5.25 2.85
C LEU A 25 -42.71 4.12 3.85
N LEU A 26 -41.82 3.20 3.48
CA LEU A 26 -41.36 2.13 4.36
C LEU A 26 -40.07 2.56 5.05
N ARG A 27 -40.11 2.78 6.37
CA ARG A 27 -38.89 3.03 7.17
C ARG A 27 -38.42 1.70 7.74
N VAL A 28 -37.28 1.22 7.26
CA VAL A 28 -36.60 0.01 7.74
C VAL A 28 -35.38 0.43 8.57
N GLY A 29 -35.18 -0.17 9.74
CA GLY A 29 -34.02 0.14 10.58
C GLY A 29 -33.77 -0.91 11.66
N PRO A 30 -32.62 -0.86 12.37
CA PRO A 30 -32.30 -1.76 13.49
C PRO A 30 -33.39 -1.71 14.58
N PRO A 31 -33.56 -2.66 15.50
CA PRO A 31 -34.42 -2.45 16.66
C PRO A 31 -33.97 -1.20 17.45
N ASP A 32 -34.90 -0.35 17.88
CA ASP A 32 -34.57 0.83 18.69
C ASP A 32 -33.97 0.39 20.02
N GLY A 33 -32.77 0.87 20.33
CA GLY A 33 -32.14 0.71 21.66
C GLY A 33 -30.97 -0.26 21.74
N GLU A 34 -30.80 -1.20 20.81
CA GLU A 34 -29.61 -2.06 20.81
C GLU A 34 -28.49 -1.40 20.02
N GLN A 35 -27.62 -0.68 20.74
CA GLN A 35 -26.31 -0.34 20.21
C GLN A 35 -25.62 -1.66 19.83
N PRO A 36 -25.32 -1.92 18.55
CA PRO A 36 -24.67 -3.17 18.17
C PRO A 36 -23.38 -3.30 18.97
N PRO A 37 -23.06 -4.51 19.47
CA PRO A 37 -21.92 -4.71 20.34
C PRO A 37 -20.68 -4.07 19.71
N LYS A 38 -20.02 -3.20 20.48
CA LYS A 38 -18.88 -2.40 19.99
C LYS A 38 -17.71 -3.26 19.56
N ASN A 39 -17.66 -4.51 20.02
CA ASN A 39 -16.67 -5.53 19.70
C ASN A 39 -17.37 -6.77 19.14
N LYS A 40 -16.78 -7.40 18.13
CA LYS A 40 -17.15 -8.73 17.63
C LYS A 40 -16.04 -9.70 17.99
N ILE A 41 -16.41 -10.85 18.50
CA ILE A 41 -15.48 -11.95 18.72
C ILE A 41 -15.23 -12.62 17.37
N ILE A 42 -13.97 -12.66 16.94
CA ILE A 42 -13.55 -13.39 15.74
C ILE A 42 -12.70 -14.56 16.18
N THR A 43 -13.20 -15.76 15.96
CA THR A 43 -12.49 -17.01 16.22
C THR A 43 -11.72 -17.45 14.97
N SER A 44 -10.43 -17.72 15.13
CA SER A 44 -9.62 -18.32 14.07
C SER A 44 -9.81 -19.84 14.08
N TRP A 45 -10.73 -20.35 13.25
CA TRP A 45 -10.98 -21.80 13.16
C TRP A 45 -9.74 -22.62 12.81
N ARG A 46 -8.79 -22.04 12.05
CA ARG A 46 -7.52 -22.69 11.75
C ARG A 46 -6.63 -22.86 12.99
N ASN A 47 -6.65 -21.89 13.90
CA ASN A 47 -5.91 -22.01 15.17
C ASN A 47 -6.62 -22.98 16.12
N VAL A 48 -7.96 -22.99 16.12
CA VAL A 48 -8.75 -23.98 16.87
C VAL A 48 -8.36 -25.40 16.46
N SER A 49 -8.27 -25.69 15.15
CA SER A 49 -7.84 -27.01 14.66
C SER A 49 -6.43 -27.39 15.11
N LEU A 50 -5.46 -26.47 15.00
CA LEU A 50 -4.08 -26.73 15.40
C LEU A 50 -3.95 -26.99 16.91
N LEU A 51 -4.63 -26.16 17.73
CA LEU A 51 -4.60 -26.30 19.18
C LEU A 51 -5.34 -27.55 19.64
N LEU A 52 -6.44 -27.94 18.99
CA LEU A 52 -7.12 -29.20 19.25
C LEU A 52 -6.19 -30.38 18.94
N GLU A 53 -5.58 -30.45 17.76
CA GLU A 53 -4.65 -31.55 17.41
C GLU A 53 -3.50 -31.72 18.42
N GLU A 54 -2.95 -30.62 18.94
CA GLU A 54 -1.85 -30.65 19.91
C GLU A 54 -2.31 -31.03 21.33
N THR A 55 -3.52 -30.63 21.73
CA THR A 55 -4.02 -30.83 23.10
C THR A 55 -4.88 -32.07 23.27
N ASP A 56 -5.56 -32.54 22.23
CA ASP A 56 -6.39 -33.75 22.24
C ASP A 56 -5.53 -34.98 22.58
N THR A 57 -4.26 -35.01 22.15
CA THR A 57 -3.31 -36.07 22.56
C THR A 57 -3.09 -36.11 24.07
N ARG A 58 -3.11 -34.98 24.78
CA ARG A 58 -2.94 -34.93 26.24
C ARG A 58 -4.20 -35.32 27.00
N ILE A 59 -5.37 -34.95 26.48
CA ILE A 59 -6.64 -35.21 27.14
C ILE A 59 -7.07 -36.65 26.96
N LEU A 60 -6.90 -37.19 25.75
CA LEU A 60 -7.18 -38.60 25.47
C LEU A 60 -6.31 -39.55 26.31
N ASN A 61 -5.11 -39.12 26.72
CA ASN A 61 -4.23 -39.88 27.62
C ASN A 61 -4.66 -39.86 29.10
N ASN A 62 -5.53 -38.91 29.50
CA ASN A 62 -6.01 -38.76 30.88
C ASN A 62 -7.40 -39.39 31.09
N ILE A 63 -8.01 -39.96 30.04
CA ILE A 63 -9.31 -40.61 30.15
C ILE A 63 -9.09 -42.02 30.72
N PRO A 64 -9.71 -42.38 31.86
CA PRO A 64 -9.66 -43.75 32.35
C PRO A 64 -10.32 -44.70 31.34
N VAL A 65 -9.62 -45.79 31.01
CA VAL A 65 -10.01 -46.75 29.95
C VAL A 65 -11.32 -47.49 30.29
N ASN A 66 -11.73 -47.53 31.55
CA ASN A 66 -12.95 -48.17 31.99
C ASN A 66 -13.94 -47.11 32.52
N ILE A 67 -14.97 -46.79 31.74
CA ILE A 67 -16.02 -45.84 32.08
C ILE A 67 -17.29 -46.67 32.31
N GLU A 68 -17.51 -47.14 33.53
CA GLU A 68 -18.64 -48.01 33.85
C GLU A 68 -19.83 -47.23 34.43
N THR A 69 -19.59 -46.04 34.99
CA THR A 69 -20.63 -45.27 35.68
C THR A 69 -21.07 -44.03 34.91
N THR A 70 -22.36 -43.68 35.03
CA THR A 70 -22.96 -42.51 34.39
C THR A 70 -22.33 -41.19 34.84
N ASP A 71 -21.86 -41.12 36.09
CA ASP A 71 -21.20 -39.94 36.63
C ASP A 71 -19.82 -39.70 35.99
N GLU A 72 -19.08 -40.77 35.69
CA GLU A 72 -17.81 -40.69 34.97
C GLU A 72 -18.01 -40.24 33.52
N ILE A 73 -19.07 -40.72 32.86
CA ILE A 73 -19.45 -40.25 31.51
C ILE A 73 -19.73 -38.74 31.54
N ASN A 74 -20.55 -38.28 32.48
CA ASN A 74 -20.88 -36.86 32.62
C ASN A 74 -19.64 -36.01 32.95
N TYR A 75 -18.73 -36.55 33.76
CA TYR A 75 -17.46 -35.91 34.08
C TYR A 75 -16.55 -35.76 32.84
N VAL A 76 -16.41 -36.81 32.03
CA VAL A 76 -15.61 -36.77 30.79
C VAL A 76 -16.24 -35.82 29.76
N ILE A 77 -17.56 -35.82 29.62
CA ILE A 77 -18.27 -34.86 28.76
C ILE A 77 -18.02 -33.42 29.22
N GLY A 78 -18.11 -33.17 30.53
CA GLY A 78 -17.82 -31.86 31.11
C GLY A 78 -16.38 -31.42 30.87
N ALA A 79 -15.41 -32.32 31.07
CA ALA A 79 -14.00 -32.06 30.84
C ALA A 79 -13.72 -31.73 29.36
N LEU A 80 -14.26 -32.51 28.43
CA LEU A 80 -14.12 -32.26 26.99
C LEU A 80 -14.78 -30.94 26.57
N THR A 81 -15.97 -30.64 27.09
CA THR A 81 -16.70 -29.41 26.79
C THR A 81 -15.93 -28.18 27.27
N ASN A 82 -15.40 -28.22 28.50
CA ASN A 82 -14.58 -27.15 29.06
C ASN A 82 -13.28 -26.97 28.27
N HIS A 83 -12.67 -28.07 27.80
CA HIS A 83 -11.50 -27.98 26.94
C HIS A 83 -11.79 -27.29 25.61
N ILE A 84 -12.84 -27.72 24.90
CA ILE A 84 -13.25 -27.08 23.63
C ILE A 84 -13.56 -25.60 23.86
N ALA A 85 -14.24 -25.26 24.96
CA ALA A 85 -14.52 -23.87 25.32
C ALA A 85 -13.23 -23.05 25.49
N THR A 86 -12.24 -23.57 26.24
CA THR A 86 -10.96 -22.88 26.46
C THR A 86 -10.13 -22.75 25.18
N VAL A 87 -10.10 -23.76 24.31
CA VAL A 87 -9.40 -23.68 23.02
C VAL A 87 -10.04 -22.64 22.10
N VAL A 88 -11.37 -22.61 22.05
CA VAL A 88 -12.13 -21.63 21.27
C VAL A 88 -11.88 -20.22 21.80
N GLU A 89 -11.86 -20.03 23.12
CA GLU A 89 -11.60 -18.74 23.75
C GLU A 89 -10.17 -18.25 23.49
N ASN A 90 -9.16 -19.12 23.67
CA ASN A 90 -7.76 -18.84 23.33
C ASN A 90 -7.53 -18.53 21.85
N SER A 91 -8.34 -19.10 20.96
CA SER A 91 -8.30 -18.87 19.51
C SER A 91 -9.16 -17.70 19.05
N SER A 92 -9.87 -17.07 19.99
CA SER A 92 -10.76 -15.95 19.73
C SER A 92 -10.06 -14.64 20.07
N LYS A 93 -10.41 -13.60 19.33
CA LYS A 93 -9.97 -12.24 19.65
C LYS A 93 -11.13 -11.27 19.50
N GLU A 94 -11.20 -10.32 20.41
CA GLU A 94 -12.11 -9.20 20.27
C GLU A 94 -11.58 -8.26 19.19
N VAL A 95 -12.42 -8.01 18.19
CA VAL A 95 -12.15 -7.04 17.14
C VAL A 95 -13.23 -5.96 17.25
N PRO A 96 -12.86 -4.67 17.33
CA PRO A 96 -13.86 -3.61 17.36
C PRO A 96 -14.78 -3.74 16.13
N ALA A 97 -16.08 -3.80 16.39
CA ALA A 97 -17.16 -3.91 15.43
C ALA A 97 -17.30 -2.64 14.57
N THR A 98 -16.61 -1.56 14.95
CA THR A 98 -16.49 -0.36 14.13
C THR A 98 -15.85 -0.77 12.81
N ASP A 99 -16.62 -0.62 11.75
CA ASP A 99 -16.24 -0.72 10.34
C ASP A 99 -14.78 -0.27 10.15
N SER A 100 -13.85 -1.23 10.18
CA SER A 100 -12.40 -0.99 10.14
C SER A 100 -11.93 -0.52 8.75
N ARG A 101 -12.90 -0.23 7.87
CA ARG A 101 -12.71 0.70 6.78
C ARG A 101 -12.40 2.05 7.42
N GLN A 102 -11.12 2.30 7.67
CA GLN A 102 -10.58 3.64 7.92
C GLN A 102 -11.45 4.64 7.18
N LYS A 103 -12.29 5.37 7.93
CA LYS A 103 -13.23 6.30 7.33
C LYS A 103 -12.35 7.34 6.65
N LEU A 104 -12.20 7.21 5.34
CA LEU A 104 -11.47 8.16 4.51
C LEU A 104 -11.89 9.55 4.95
N SER A 105 -10.91 10.44 5.21
CA SER A 105 -11.21 11.81 5.64
C SER A 105 -12.27 12.43 4.72
N LYS A 106 -13.10 13.32 5.27
CA LYS A 106 -14.20 13.96 4.53
C LYS A 106 -13.68 14.59 3.23
N ASP A 107 -12.50 15.17 3.27
CA ASP A 107 -11.84 15.84 2.13
C ASP A 107 -11.44 14.85 1.03
N VAL A 108 -11.00 13.65 1.41
CA VAL A 108 -10.63 12.58 0.47
C VAL A 108 -11.86 12.04 -0.24
N ARG A 109 -12.99 11.92 0.48
CA ARG A 109 -14.25 11.52 -0.15
C ARG A 109 -14.72 12.57 -1.16
N VAL A 110 -14.55 13.85 -0.86
CA VAL A 110 -14.83 14.95 -1.80
C VAL A 110 -13.91 14.85 -3.02
N LEU A 111 -12.60 14.64 -2.81
CA LEU A 111 -11.63 14.49 -3.89
C LEU A 111 -11.94 13.30 -4.80
N LEU A 112 -12.30 12.14 -4.24
CA LEU A 112 -12.70 10.96 -5.00
C LEU A 112 -13.97 11.18 -5.81
N ARG A 113 -14.96 11.88 -5.23
CA ARG A 113 -16.20 12.25 -5.94
C ARG A 113 -15.89 13.20 -7.11
N ALA A 114 -15.06 14.23 -6.88
CA ALA A 114 -14.63 15.16 -7.91
C ALA A 114 -13.86 14.44 -9.04
N LYS A 115 -12.92 13.57 -8.69
CA LYS A 115 -12.18 12.74 -9.66
C LYS A 115 -13.14 11.89 -10.49
N ASN A 116 -14.09 11.20 -9.85
CA ASN A 116 -15.07 10.36 -10.57
C ASN A 116 -16.00 11.19 -11.46
N ALA A 117 -16.42 12.39 -11.05
CA ALA A 117 -17.20 13.30 -11.87
C ALA A 117 -16.41 13.78 -13.10
N ALA A 118 -15.13 14.15 -12.92
CA ALA A 118 -14.26 14.55 -14.01
C ALA A 118 -13.99 13.40 -15.00
N MET A 119 -13.76 12.18 -14.52
CA MET A 119 -13.61 11.01 -15.39
C MET A 119 -14.88 10.74 -16.22
N ARG A 120 -16.07 10.84 -15.62
CA ARG A 120 -17.34 10.70 -16.38
C ARG A 120 -17.46 11.78 -17.45
N ARG A 121 -17.12 13.04 -17.12
CA ARG A 121 -17.17 14.16 -18.07
C ARG A 121 -16.18 13.97 -19.22
N ALA A 122 -14.95 13.51 -18.94
CA ALA A 122 -13.95 13.22 -19.96
C ALA A 122 -14.37 12.08 -20.90
N ASN A 123 -15.06 11.06 -20.37
CA ASN A 123 -15.57 9.95 -21.19
C ASN A 123 -16.77 10.37 -22.05
N ALA A 124 -17.67 11.20 -21.52
CA ALA A 124 -18.84 11.69 -22.25
C ALA A 124 -18.46 12.72 -23.31
N TYR A 125 -17.49 13.59 -23.01
CA TYR A 125 -17.05 14.68 -23.87
C TYR A 125 -15.52 14.71 -23.92
N PRO A 126 -14.89 14.00 -24.89
CA PRO A 126 -13.44 13.88 -25.03
C PRO A 126 -12.76 15.18 -25.49
N THR A 127 -12.77 16.22 -24.66
CA THR A 127 -12.03 17.47 -24.88
C THR A 127 -10.67 17.44 -24.19
N CYS A 128 -9.73 18.27 -24.66
CA CYS A 128 -8.41 18.39 -24.06
C CYS A 128 -8.49 18.86 -22.59
N GLU A 129 -9.39 19.80 -22.28
CA GLU A 129 -9.63 20.33 -20.95
C GLU A 129 -10.20 19.29 -20.00
N ASN A 130 -11.24 18.55 -20.41
CA ASN A 130 -11.83 17.49 -19.59
C ASN A 130 -10.81 16.39 -19.28
N SER A 131 -10.01 16.02 -20.28
CA SER A 131 -8.94 15.04 -20.12
C SER A 131 -7.85 15.54 -19.17
N SER A 132 -7.48 16.81 -19.26
CA SER A 132 -6.50 17.44 -18.36
C SER A 132 -7.01 17.48 -16.92
N CYS A 133 -8.26 17.89 -16.71
CA CYS A 133 -8.92 17.93 -15.39
C CYS A 133 -8.97 16.53 -14.74
N ALA A 134 -9.39 15.51 -15.50
CA ALA A 134 -9.44 14.13 -15.03
C ALA A 134 -8.05 13.61 -14.63
N ARG A 135 -7.03 13.83 -15.48
CA ARG A 135 -5.63 13.47 -15.18
C ARG A 135 -5.11 14.20 -13.95
N GLY A 136 -5.38 15.50 -13.82
CA GLY A 136 -4.98 16.31 -12.66
C GLY A 136 -5.54 15.77 -11.35
N LEU A 137 -6.85 15.49 -11.31
CA LEU A 137 -7.50 14.91 -10.14
C LEU A 137 -7.03 13.49 -9.85
N GLN A 138 -6.75 12.68 -10.88
CA GLN A 138 -6.19 11.35 -10.70
C GLN A 138 -4.79 11.41 -10.07
N ARG A 139 -3.93 12.36 -10.49
CA ARG A 139 -2.61 12.58 -9.86
C ARG A 139 -2.76 12.97 -8.39
N LYS A 140 -3.66 13.89 -8.07
CA LYS A 140 -3.93 14.30 -6.67
C LYS A 140 -4.37 13.12 -5.79
N VAL A 141 -5.27 12.28 -6.29
CA VAL A 141 -5.70 11.07 -5.56
C VAL A 141 -4.54 10.09 -5.39
N LYS A 142 -3.70 9.88 -6.42
CA LYS A 142 -2.53 9.01 -6.32
C LYS A 142 -1.52 9.54 -5.29
N ALA A 143 -1.23 10.83 -5.31
CA ALA A 143 -0.35 11.48 -4.34
C ALA A 143 -0.85 11.27 -2.91
N TRP A 144 -2.13 11.52 -2.66
CA TRP A 144 -2.73 11.29 -1.35
C TRP A 144 -2.65 9.82 -0.90
N ILE A 145 -2.92 8.86 -1.79
CA ILE A 145 -2.77 7.42 -1.46
C ILE A 145 -1.32 7.09 -1.11
N GLN A 146 -0.37 7.73 -1.80
CA GLN A 146 1.04 7.51 -1.53
C GLN A 146 1.46 8.10 -0.18
N GLU A 147 1.04 9.32 0.15
CA GLU A 147 1.23 9.92 1.47
C GLU A 147 0.64 9.05 2.56
N PHE A 148 -0.61 8.62 2.42
CA PHE A 148 -1.26 7.73 3.38
C PHE A 148 -0.50 6.41 3.59
N LYS A 149 0.05 5.84 2.51
CA LYS A 149 0.93 4.67 2.62
C LYS A 149 2.21 5.02 3.36
N ASN A 150 2.85 6.14 3.01
CA ASN A 150 4.09 6.59 3.62
C ASN A 150 3.91 6.83 5.14
N ASP A 151 2.83 7.47 5.56
CA ASP A 151 2.50 7.68 6.98
C ASP A 151 2.37 6.34 7.71
N LYS A 152 1.64 5.40 7.11
CA LYS A 152 1.49 4.04 7.66
C LYS A 152 2.83 3.31 7.74
N TRP A 153 3.69 3.49 6.73
CA TRP A 153 5.05 2.96 6.76
C TRP A 153 5.89 3.65 7.83
N SER A 154 5.77 4.97 8.03
CA SER A 154 6.50 5.72 9.08
C SER A 154 6.15 5.19 10.47
N ILE A 155 4.85 5.08 10.78
CA ILE A 155 4.38 4.52 12.06
C ILE A 155 4.91 3.10 12.25
N PHE A 156 4.82 2.27 11.20
CA PHE A 156 5.35 0.91 11.26
C PHE A 156 6.87 0.88 11.51
N MET A 157 7.63 1.78 10.89
CA MET A 157 9.08 1.91 11.09
C MET A 157 9.45 2.41 12.49
N GLU A 158 8.58 3.20 13.14
CA GLU A 158 8.75 3.66 14.53
C GLU A 158 8.41 2.55 15.54
N GLU A 159 7.40 1.72 15.25
CA GLU A 159 6.94 0.65 16.14
C GLU A 159 7.78 -0.64 16.04
N ILE A 160 8.50 -0.85 14.94
CA ILE A 160 9.19 -2.11 14.70
C ILE A 160 10.38 -2.30 15.66
N THR A 161 10.24 -3.26 16.56
CA THR A 161 11.30 -3.64 17.50
C THR A 161 12.22 -4.70 16.86
N PRO A 162 13.55 -4.72 17.12
CA PRO A 162 14.48 -5.72 16.57
C PRO A 162 14.14 -7.18 16.91
N ARG A 163 13.30 -7.43 17.93
CA ARG A 163 12.76 -8.75 18.28
C ARG A 163 11.65 -9.23 17.34
N HIS A 164 11.09 -8.36 16.51
CA HIS A 164 9.95 -8.66 15.66
C HIS A 164 10.39 -9.33 14.34
N GLN A 165 9.74 -10.43 13.93
CA GLN A 165 10.14 -11.21 12.74
C GLN A 165 10.12 -10.40 11.43
N SER A 166 9.26 -9.38 11.33
CA SER A 166 9.21 -8.51 10.14
C SER A 166 10.45 -7.61 10.00
N TYR A 167 11.20 -7.35 11.07
CA TYR A 167 12.41 -6.51 11.04
C TYR A 167 13.45 -7.12 10.11
N TRP A 168 13.75 -8.41 10.29
CA TRP A 168 14.72 -9.12 9.45
C TRP A 168 14.25 -9.30 8.01
N LYS A 169 12.95 -9.52 7.78
CA LYS A 169 12.38 -9.59 6.43
C LYS A 169 12.52 -8.27 5.69
N LEU A 170 12.24 -7.15 6.37
CA LEU A 170 12.41 -5.80 5.83
C LEU A 170 13.89 -5.52 5.51
N ALA A 171 14.79 -5.77 6.46
CA ALA A 171 16.23 -5.55 6.27
C ALA A 171 16.78 -6.35 5.08
N LYS A 172 16.29 -7.58 4.88
CA LYS A 172 16.67 -8.41 3.73
C LYS A 172 16.17 -7.84 2.41
N ALA A 173 14.91 -7.38 2.36
CA ALA A 173 14.33 -6.78 1.16
C ALA A 173 15.07 -5.50 0.75
N LEU A 174 15.39 -4.63 1.71
CA LEU A 174 16.14 -3.39 1.45
C LEU A 174 17.55 -3.65 0.92
N LYS A 175 18.22 -4.72 1.36
CA LYS A 175 19.53 -5.11 0.82
C LYS A 175 19.47 -5.65 -0.60
N SER A 176 18.36 -6.29 -1.00
CA SER A 176 18.21 -6.85 -2.35
C SER A 176 17.76 -5.82 -3.39
N ASP A 177 17.02 -4.78 -3.01
CA ASP A 177 16.36 -3.85 -3.95
C ASP A 177 17.33 -2.83 -4.59
N GLY A 178 18.59 -2.75 -4.11
CA GLY A 178 19.64 -1.89 -4.66
C GLY A 178 20.80 -2.63 -5.32
N HIS A 179 20.85 -3.97 -5.23
CA HIS A 179 21.94 -4.73 -5.84
C HIS A 179 21.55 -5.13 -7.27
N LEU A 180 21.67 -4.19 -8.20
CA LEU A 180 21.93 -4.61 -9.57
C LEU A 180 23.27 -5.37 -9.51
N PRO A 181 23.36 -6.62 -9.99
CA PRO A 181 24.65 -7.25 -10.17
C PRO A 181 25.41 -6.32 -11.11
N THR A 182 26.49 -5.70 -10.64
CA THR A 182 27.42 -5.00 -11.53
C THR A 182 27.82 -6.03 -12.57
N SER A 183 27.36 -5.83 -13.81
CA SER A 183 27.59 -6.81 -14.86
C SER A 183 29.10 -6.98 -15.02
N ALA A 184 29.56 -8.22 -15.00
CA ALA A 184 30.98 -8.51 -15.11
C ALA A 184 31.54 -7.86 -16.39
N LEU A 185 32.63 -7.10 -16.24
CA LEU A 185 33.30 -6.44 -17.35
C LEU A 185 33.81 -7.52 -18.32
N ARG A 186 33.47 -7.36 -19.61
CA ARG A 186 33.83 -8.31 -20.65
C ARG A 186 34.95 -7.73 -21.50
N LYS A 187 36.03 -8.47 -21.59
CA LYS A 187 37.13 -8.22 -22.49
C LYS A 187 36.66 -8.33 -23.97
N PRO A 188 37.44 -7.82 -24.93
CA PRO A 188 37.13 -7.93 -26.36
C PRO A 188 36.98 -9.38 -26.86
N ASP A 189 37.66 -10.32 -26.22
CA ASP A 189 37.56 -11.78 -26.47
C ASP A 189 36.30 -12.43 -25.85
N ASN A 190 35.38 -11.62 -25.30
CA ASN A 190 34.15 -12.01 -24.62
C ASN A 190 34.38 -12.82 -23.32
N SER A 191 35.61 -12.91 -22.83
CA SER A 191 35.93 -13.44 -21.49
C SER A 191 35.66 -12.39 -20.41
N PHE A 192 35.52 -12.83 -19.16
CA PHE A 192 35.31 -11.94 -18.02
C PHE A 192 36.65 -11.41 -17.52
N ALA A 193 36.74 -10.09 -17.32
CA ALA A 193 37.88 -9.46 -16.64
C ALA A 193 37.80 -9.77 -15.14
N VAL A 194 38.69 -10.64 -14.67
CA VAL A 194 38.69 -11.11 -13.28
C VAL A 194 39.60 -10.21 -12.44
N GLU A 195 40.81 -9.94 -12.96
CA GLU A 195 41.82 -9.13 -12.28
C GLU A 195 41.55 -7.62 -12.42
N GLU A 196 42.01 -6.83 -11.46
CA GLU A 196 41.77 -5.39 -11.43
C GLU A 196 42.45 -4.64 -12.59
N ARG A 197 43.63 -5.11 -13.01
CA ARG A 197 44.33 -4.62 -14.21
C ARG A 197 43.50 -4.85 -15.46
N GLU A 198 42.98 -6.06 -15.64
CA GLU A 198 42.14 -6.42 -16.79
C GLU A 198 40.84 -5.61 -16.84
N LYS A 199 40.27 -5.30 -15.67
CA LYS A 199 39.08 -4.45 -15.56
C LYS A 199 39.38 -3.02 -15.98
N ALA A 200 40.54 -2.47 -15.60
CA ALA A 200 40.97 -1.14 -15.99
C ALA A 200 41.19 -1.05 -17.51
N GLU A 201 41.85 -2.04 -18.11
CA GLU A 201 42.05 -2.14 -19.56
C GLU A 201 40.71 -2.25 -20.30
N CYS A 202 39.79 -3.11 -19.83
CA CYS A 202 38.46 -3.26 -20.43
C CYS A 202 37.63 -1.95 -20.39
N VAL A 203 37.80 -1.13 -19.36
CA VAL A 203 37.17 0.19 -19.27
C VAL A 203 37.84 1.16 -20.23
N ALA A 204 39.18 1.18 -20.30
CA ALA A 204 39.93 2.04 -21.21
C ALA A 204 39.56 1.76 -22.68
N ASP A 205 39.53 0.48 -23.08
CA ASP A 205 39.15 0.06 -24.44
C ASP A 205 37.72 0.50 -24.79
N ARG A 206 36.78 0.38 -23.85
CA ARG A 206 35.39 0.83 -24.07
C ARG A 206 35.27 2.34 -24.20
N VAL A 207 36.03 3.10 -23.41
CA VAL A 207 36.07 4.57 -23.51
C VAL A 207 36.70 5.00 -24.83
N GLU A 208 37.77 4.34 -25.25
CA GLU A 208 38.42 4.58 -26.55
C GLU A 208 37.46 4.28 -27.71
N GLN A 209 36.74 3.14 -27.68
CA GLN A 209 35.74 2.81 -28.71
C GLN A 209 34.56 3.80 -28.76
N GLN A 210 34.21 4.42 -27.63
CA GLN A 210 33.15 5.43 -27.57
C GLN A 210 33.60 6.80 -28.05
N CYS A 211 34.91 7.03 -28.10
CA CYS A 211 35.51 8.25 -28.59
C CYS A 211 36.03 8.01 -30.02
N PRO A 212 35.24 8.24 -31.08
CA PRO A 212 35.81 8.23 -32.43
C PRO A 212 36.98 9.21 -32.48
N ASN A 213 38.07 8.83 -33.16
CA ASN A 213 39.14 9.77 -33.46
C ASN A 213 38.56 10.86 -34.34
N ASN A 214 38.24 12.00 -33.74
CA ASN A 214 37.82 13.19 -34.46
C ASN A 214 39.04 13.67 -35.24
N SER A 215 39.29 13.12 -36.43
CA SER A 215 40.10 13.81 -37.42
C SER A 215 39.26 15.00 -37.89
N ILE A 216 39.22 16.04 -37.05
CA ILE A 216 38.66 17.35 -37.41
C ILE A 216 39.74 18.02 -38.27
N HIS A 217 39.93 17.50 -39.48
CA HIS A 217 40.47 18.31 -40.58
C HIS A 217 39.34 19.09 -41.26
N ASP A 218 38.32 19.51 -40.49
CA ASP A 218 37.34 20.47 -40.97
C ASP A 218 37.80 21.88 -40.56
N THR A 219 38.62 22.48 -41.42
CA THR A 219 39.13 23.85 -41.29
C THR A 219 38.00 24.86 -41.12
N ALA A 220 36.81 24.58 -41.66
CA ALA A 220 35.65 25.47 -41.55
C ALA A 220 35.03 25.44 -40.14
N LEU A 221 34.95 24.27 -39.50
CA LEU A 221 34.47 24.15 -38.12
C LEU A 221 35.44 24.79 -37.13
N SER A 222 36.75 24.60 -37.32
CA SER A 222 37.78 25.23 -36.49
C SER A 222 37.73 26.75 -36.59
N HIS A 223 37.61 27.30 -37.80
CA HIS A 223 37.43 28.74 -38.00
C HIS A 223 36.13 29.26 -37.37
N ARG A 224 35.04 28.47 -37.39
CA ARG A 224 33.77 28.85 -36.76
C ARG A 224 33.87 28.92 -35.23
N ILE A 225 34.58 27.99 -34.62
CA ILE A 225 34.83 27.98 -33.17
C ILE A 225 35.72 29.17 -32.77
N GLU A 226 36.78 29.45 -33.53
CA GLU A 226 37.65 30.61 -33.26
C GLU A 226 36.90 31.94 -33.37
N VAL A 227 36.05 32.09 -34.38
CA VAL A 227 35.20 33.30 -34.56
C VAL A 227 34.23 33.45 -33.39
N GLU A 228 33.58 32.37 -32.96
CA GLU A 228 32.62 32.44 -31.86
C GLU A 228 33.29 32.69 -30.50
N VAL A 229 34.48 32.14 -30.27
CA VAL A 229 35.29 32.44 -29.08
C VAL A 229 35.72 33.91 -29.08
N ARG A 230 36.19 34.46 -30.22
CA ARG A 230 36.49 35.89 -30.34
C ARG A 230 35.27 36.77 -30.07
N MET A 231 34.10 36.39 -30.59
CA MET A 231 32.87 37.14 -30.36
C MET A 231 32.49 37.17 -28.88
N LYS A 232 32.65 36.03 -28.17
CA LYS A 232 32.37 35.94 -26.73
C LYS A 232 33.38 36.66 -25.85
N ILE A 233 34.64 36.78 -26.28
CA ILE A 233 35.67 37.56 -25.59
C ILE A 233 35.47 39.08 -25.82
N SER A 234 34.91 39.49 -26.98
CA SER A 234 34.57 40.89 -27.26
C SER A 234 33.26 41.37 -26.62
N LEU A 235 32.44 40.46 -26.12
CA LEU A 235 31.27 40.81 -25.31
C LEU A 235 31.76 41.14 -23.89
N GLU A 236 31.54 42.37 -23.44
CA GLU A 236 31.79 42.70 -22.04
C GLU A 236 30.96 41.80 -21.11
N PRO A 237 31.54 41.35 -19.98
CA PRO A 237 30.80 40.58 -18.99
C PRO A 237 29.62 41.43 -18.51
N LYS A 238 28.40 40.93 -18.75
CA LYS A 238 27.21 41.49 -18.11
C LYS A 238 27.26 41.12 -16.63
N ASP A 239 27.64 42.08 -15.80
CA ASP A 239 27.42 42.04 -14.36
C ASP A 239 25.92 42.19 -14.05
N ASP A 240 25.15 41.13 -14.30
CA ASP A 240 23.73 41.05 -13.91
C ASP A 240 23.58 40.58 -12.44
N LEU A 241 24.41 41.09 -11.53
CA LEU A 241 24.25 40.89 -10.10
C LEU A 241 24.06 42.24 -9.40
N ALA A 242 22.84 42.47 -8.91
CA ALA A 242 22.55 43.57 -8.01
C ALA A 242 23.42 43.45 -6.74
N PRO A 243 24.01 44.55 -6.23
CA PRO A 243 24.80 44.51 -5.01
C PRO A 243 23.92 44.06 -3.84
N VAL A 244 24.34 42.98 -3.18
CA VAL A 244 23.74 42.52 -1.92
C VAL A 244 23.98 43.61 -0.87
N SER A 245 22.89 44.22 -0.40
CA SER A 245 22.95 45.14 0.74
C SER A 245 23.32 44.37 2.00
N VAL A 246 24.49 44.66 2.57
CA VAL A 246 24.89 44.19 3.90
C VAL A 246 24.39 45.21 4.91
N ASP A 247 23.16 45.04 5.39
CA ASP A 247 22.67 45.73 6.59
C ASP A 247 21.69 44.81 7.34
N LYS A 248 22.26 43.86 8.10
CA LYS A 248 21.79 43.41 9.41
C LYS A 248 22.74 42.33 9.94
N ILE A 249 23.68 42.76 10.77
CA ILE A 249 24.10 42.00 11.96
C ILE A 249 23.67 42.84 13.15
#